data_AF-A0A158KRZ8-F1
#
_entry.id   AF-A0A158KRZ8-F1
#
_cell.length_a   1.000
_cell.length_b   1.000
_cell.length_c   1.000
_cell.angle_alpha   90.00
_cell.angle_beta   90.00
_cell.angle_gamma   90.00
#
_symmetry.space_group_name_H-M   'P 1'
#
loop_
_entity.id
_entity.type
_entity.pdbx_description
1 polymer ?
#
loop_
_entity_poly.entity_id
_entity_poly.type
_entity_poly.pdbx_seq_one_letter_code
_entity_poly.pdbx_strand_id
1 'polypeptide(L)'
;MNQTANSVDFIESGSPFGAPATRERLLRYTDSAMVVGAADERFDSRQPVPAGLWRPGAAVSASLPHLVIASQRVAFSICYEDFLWWPHWRLLTDRPDVLVGMSNGWFSAELDLAHIQQQSVQSIAQLAGVPLLRAVNR
;
A
#
# COMPACT_ATOMS: atom_id res chain seq x y z
N MET A 1 -31.33 12.88 -26.47
CA MET A 1 -30.40 12.93 -25.32
C MET A 1 -30.61 11.65 -24.51
N ASN A 2 -29.70 10.69 -24.62
CA ASN A 2 -29.59 9.56 -23.69
C ASN A 2 -28.12 9.13 -23.73
N GLN A 3 -27.35 9.47 -22.69
CA GLN A 3 -25.99 8.96 -22.52
C GLN A 3 -26.07 7.65 -21.73
N THR A 4 -25.69 6.57 -22.40
CA THR A 4 -25.21 5.32 -21.81
C THR A 4 -23.81 5.56 -21.25
N ALA A 5 -23.63 5.43 -19.94
CA ALA A 5 -22.31 5.36 -19.32
C ALA A 5 -22.01 3.90 -18.96
N ASN A 6 -20.94 3.39 -19.57
CA ASN A 6 -20.46 2.03 -19.54
C ASN A 6 -20.05 1.61 -18.11
N SER A 7 -20.67 0.55 -17.60
CA SER A 7 -20.14 -0.23 -16.48
C SER A 7 -18.92 -0.99 -16.98
N VAL A 8 -17.77 -0.77 -16.34
CA VAL A 8 -16.53 -1.50 -16.65
C VAL A 8 -16.60 -2.82 -15.88
N ASP A 9 -16.75 -3.93 -16.61
CA ASP A 9 -16.78 -5.27 -16.04
C ASP A 9 -15.40 -5.65 -15.50
N PHE A 10 -15.30 -5.82 -14.19
CA PHE A 10 -14.13 -6.44 -13.56
C PHE A 10 -14.19 -7.95 -13.79
N ILE A 11 -13.14 -8.50 -14.39
CA ILE A 11 -13.01 -9.92 -14.73
C ILE A 11 -13.11 -10.78 -13.45
N GLU A 12 -14.24 -11.46 -13.28
CA GLU A 12 -14.42 -12.52 -12.29
C GLU A 12 -13.85 -13.85 -12.84
N SER A 13 -12.72 -14.31 -12.27
CA SER A 13 -12.31 -15.70 -12.44
C SER A 13 -13.15 -16.59 -11.51
N GLY A 14 -14.27 -17.10 -12.04
CA GLY A 14 -15.19 -17.98 -11.31
C GLY A 14 -14.60 -19.36 -10.99
N SER A 15 -14.90 -19.87 -9.79
CA SER A 15 -14.88 -21.31 -9.47
C SER A 15 -16.32 -21.87 -9.44
N PRO A 16 -16.58 -23.11 -9.88
CA PRO A 16 -17.87 -23.50 -10.45
C PRO A 16 -18.82 -24.23 -9.50
N PHE A 17 -18.92 -23.86 -8.22
CA PHE A 17 -19.90 -24.49 -7.32
C PHE A 17 -20.67 -23.46 -6.50
N GLY A 18 -21.95 -23.31 -6.86
CA GLY A 18 -22.87 -22.33 -6.33
C GLY A 18 -23.23 -22.55 -4.86
N ALA A 19 -23.20 -21.44 -4.12
CA ALA A 19 -23.96 -21.25 -2.89
C ALA A 19 -24.75 -19.94 -3.03
N PRO A 20 -26.01 -19.87 -2.56
CA PRO A 20 -26.84 -18.68 -2.69
C PRO A 20 -26.20 -17.48 -1.96
N ALA A 21 -26.11 -16.37 -2.68
CA ALA A 21 -25.49 -15.15 -2.24
C ALA A 21 -26.31 -14.49 -1.11
N THR A 22 -25.86 -14.64 0.12
CA THR A 22 -26.17 -13.70 1.21
C THR A 22 -24.94 -13.50 2.07
N ARG A 23 -23.84 -13.10 1.42
CA ARG A 23 -22.78 -12.36 2.11
C ARG A 23 -23.04 -10.90 1.80
N GLU A 24 -23.37 -10.10 2.82
CA GLU A 24 -22.99 -8.69 2.78
C GLU A 24 -21.53 -8.68 2.33
N ARG A 25 -21.26 -8.13 1.15
CA ARG A 25 -19.90 -7.97 0.65
C ARG A 25 -19.24 -7.02 1.63
N LEU A 26 -18.60 -7.56 2.66
CA LEU A 26 -17.90 -6.79 3.69
C LEU A 26 -16.98 -5.82 2.95
N LEU A 27 -17.35 -4.54 2.94
CA LEU A 27 -16.56 -3.50 2.31
C LEU A 27 -15.25 -3.39 3.10
N ARG A 28 -14.16 -3.89 2.51
CA ARG A 28 -12.81 -3.73 3.07
C ARG A 28 -12.22 -2.44 2.53
N TYR A 29 -12.18 -1.43 3.37
CA TYR A 29 -11.43 -0.21 3.10
C TYR A 29 -9.94 -0.45 3.35
N THR A 30 -9.10 0.04 2.45
CA THR A 30 -7.65 -0.03 2.54
C THR A 30 -7.06 1.13 1.75
N ASP A 31 -5.90 1.60 2.21
CA ASP A 31 -5.06 2.47 1.40
C ASP A 31 -4.31 1.59 0.40
N SER A 32 -4.25 2.03 -0.86
CA SER A 32 -3.60 1.25 -1.92
C SER A 32 -2.78 2.15 -2.84
N ALA A 33 -1.66 1.61 -3.32
CA ALA A 33 -0.98 2.11 -4.50
C ALA A 33 -1.42 1.30 -5.72
N MET A 34 -1.67 1.98 -6.83
CA MET A 34 -1.94 1.34 -8.11
C MET A 34 -0.77 1.58 -9.05
N VAL A 35 -0.32 0.53 -9.70
CA VAL A 35 0.60 0.57 -10.84
C VAL A 35 -0.25 0.48 -12.09
N VAL A 36 -0.04 1.38 -13.04
CA VAL A 36 -0.80 1.42 -14.30
C VAL A 36 0.20 1.54 -15.45
N GLY A 37 -0.06 0.84 -16.56
CA GLY A 37 0.75 0.96 -17.78
C GLY A 37 0.98 -0.39 -18.46
N ALA A 38 2.24 -0.84 -18.52
CA ALA A 38 2.58 -2.13 -19.13
C ALA A 38 1.93 -3.33 -18.41
N ALA A 39 1.66 -3.18 -17.12
CA ALA A 39 0.85 -4.08 -16.32
C ALA A 39 0.09 -3.25 -15.26
N ASP A 40 -1.12 -3.69 -14.95
CA ASP A 40 -1.93 -3.10 -13.88
C ASP A 40 -1.79 -3.95 -12.62
N GLU A 41 -1.14 -3.39 -11.61
CA GLU A 41 -0.89 -4.05 -10.33
C GLU A 41 -1.33 -3.17 -9.16
N ARG A 42 -1.53 -3.80 -8.00
CA ARG A 42 -2.01 -3.12 -6.80
C ARG A 42 -1.22 -3.55 -5.59
N PHE A 43 -0.88 -2.57 -4.77
CA PHE A 43 -0.30 -2.76 -3.46
C PHE A 43 -1.26 -2.22 -2.40
N ASP A 44 -1.59 -3.03 -1.39
CA ASP A 44 -2.40 -2.62 -0.25
C ASP A 44 -1.53 -2.34 0.97
N SER A 45 -1.84 -1.27 1.71
CA SER A 45 -1.22 -0.97 3.00
C SER A 45 -1.36 -2.15 3.96
N ARG A 46 -0.24 -2.50 4.60
CA ARG A 46 -0.09 -3.64 5.51
C ARG A 46 -0.56 -3.25 6.90
N GLN A 47 -0.24 -2.02 7.30
CA GLN A 47 -0.64 -1.47 8.59
C GLN A 47 -1.03 0.01 8.42
N PRO A 48 -2.33 0.30 8.26
CA PRO A 48 -2.79 1.68 8.24
C PRO A 48 -2.78 2.29 9.65
N VAL A 49 -3.10 3.59 9.73
CA VAL A 49 -3.13 4.35 11.00
C VAL A 49 -4.04 3.65 12.02
N PRO A 50 -3.59 3.46 13.27
CA PRO A 50 -4.41 2.96 14.36
C PRO A 50 -5.68 3.79 14.55
N ALA A 51 -6.77 3.13 14.96
CA ALA A 51 -8.10 3.74 15.14
C ALA A 51 -8.77 4.32 13.88
N GLY A 52 -8.09 4.39 12.73
CA GLY A 52 -8.68 4.73 11.43
C GLY A 52 -9.16 3.48 10.69
N LEU A 53 -8.23 2.83 10.00
CA LEU A 53 -8.49 1.63 9.17
C LEU A 53 -7.97 0.34 9.80
N TRP A 54 -7.11 0.45 10.82
CA TRP A 54 -6.48 -0.73 11.44
C TRP A 54 -7.38 -1.38 12.48
N ARG A 55 -7.64 -2.69 12.30
CA ARG A 55 -8.44 -3.52 13.20
C ARG A 55 -7.57 -4.63 13.80
N PRO A 56 -7.09 -4.49 15.05
CA PRO A 56 -6.27 -5.51 15.69
C PRO A 56 -6.98 -6.88 15.68
N GLY A 57 -6.28 -7.93 15.25
CA GLY A 57 -6.83 -9.30 15.19
C GLY A 57 -7.74 -9.61 14.00
N ALA A 58 -8.06 -8.63 13.14
CA ALA A 58 -8.72 -8.92 11.87
C ALA A 58 -7.76 -9.62 10.90
N ALA A 59 -8.29 -10.38 9.93
CA ALA A 59 -7.52 -11.02 8.85
C ALA A 59 -7.03 -9.98 7.84
N VAL A 60 -6.19 -9.05 8.30
CA VAL A 60 -5.48 -8.07 7.50
C VAL A 60 -4.01 -8.46 7.66
N SER A 61 -3.55 -9.36 6.79
CA SER A 61 -2.19 -9.87 6.88
C SER A 61 -1.22 -8.88 6.25
N ALA A 62 -0.16 -8.55 6.97
CA ALA A 62 1.00 -7.86 6.45
C ALA A 62 1.79 -8.83 5.53
N SER A 63 1.35 -8.99 4.29
CA SER A 63 2.22 -9.49 3.24
C SER A 63 3.04 -8.34 2.70
N LEU A 64 4.33 -8.55 2.49
CA LEU A 64 5.29 -7.59 1.96
C LEU A 64 5.62 -7.95 0.50
N PRO A 65 4.66 -7.90 -0.44
CA PRO A 65 4.97 -8.15 -1.84
C PRO A 65 5.82 -6.99 -2.36
N HIS A 66 6.87 -7.32 -3.09
CA HIS A 66 7.47 -6.38 -4.03
C HIS A 66 6.77 -6.58 -5.38
N LEU A 67 6.49 -5.48 -6.06
CA LEU A 67 5.95 -5.48 -7.41
C LEU A 67 7.10 -5.35 -8.40
N VAL A 68 6.96 -5.94 -9.59
CA VAL A 68 7.97 -5.78 -10.65
C VAL A 68 7.47 -4.73 -11.62
N ILE A 69 8.02 -3.53 -11.55
CA ILE A 69 7.63 -2.38 -12.37
C ILE A 69 8.80 -2.03 -13.27
N ALA A 70 8.60 -2.08 -14.59
CA ALA A 70 9.65 -1.79 -15.57
C ALA A 70 10.98 -2.54 -15.28
N SER A 71 10.89 -3.84 -14.95
CA SER A 71 12.03 -4.69 -14.59
C SER A 71 12.78 -4.28 -13.30
N GLN A 72 12.15 -3.49 -12.43
CA GLN A 72 12.64 -3.16 -11.10
C GLN A 72 11.73 -3.76 -10.03
N ARG A 73 12.33 -4.35 -9.00
CA ARG A 73 11.64 -4.86 -7.83
C ARG A 73 11.37 -3.69 -6.89
N VAL A 74 10.12 -3.29 -6.81
CA VAL A 74 9.66 -2.13 -6.06
C VAL A 74 8.97 -2.59 -4.78
N ALA A 75 9.50 -2.16 -3.63
CA ALA A 75 8.80 -2.26 -2.36
C ALA A 75 8.06 -0.94 -2.07
N PHE A 76 6.97 -1.00 -1.30
CA PHE A 76 6.15 0.16 -0.99
C PHE A 76 6.07 0.44 0.52
N SER A 77 5.98 1.73 0.86
CA SER A 77 5.65 2.25 2.19
C SER A 77 4.56 3.31 2.08
N ILE A 78 3.44 3.11 2.77
CA ILE A 78 2.29 4.04 2.75
C ILE A 78 2.14 4.73 4.11
N CYS A 79 2.35 6.04 4.12
CA CYS A 79 2.05 6.99 5.19
C CYS A 79 2.49 6.51 6.58
N TYR A 80 1.58 5.91 7.35
CA TYR A 80 1.86 5.44 8.72
C TYR A 80 2.95 4.36 8.77
N GLU A 81 3.10 3.57 7.70
CA GLU A 81 4.13 2.54 7.60
C GLU A 81 5.55 3.11 7.64
N ASP A 82 5.75 4.39 7.32
CA ASP A 82 7.06 5.05 7.39
C ASP A 82 7.64 5.05 8.82
N PHE A 83 6.79 4.96 9.85
CA PHE A 83 7.21 4.94 11.26
C PHE A 83 7.55 3.54 11.78
N LEU A 84 7.19 2.49 11.04
CA LEU A 84 7.11 1.14 11.58
C LEU A 84 8.21 0.27 10.99
N TRP A 85 9.01 -0.36 11.83
CA TRP A 85 9.99 -1.34 11.35
C TRP A 85 9.34 -2.61 10.80
N TRP A 86 8.32 -3.13 11.47
CA TRP A 86 7.72 -4.43 11.15
C TRP A 86 7.23 -4.54 9.69
N PRO A 87 6.52 -3.57 9.09
CA PRO A 87 6.18 -3.62 7.69
C PRO A 87 7.38 -3.65 6.74
N HIS A 88 8.62 -3.45 7.18
CA HIS A 88 9.80 -3.29 6.31
C HIS A 88 10.88 -4.35 6.53
N TRP A 89 10.70 -5.32 7.43
CA TRP A 89 11.76 -6.29 7.75
C TRP A 89 12.26 -7.08 6.52
N ARG A 90 11.38 -7.35 5.54
CA ARG A 90 11.74 -8.06 4.30
C ARG A 90 12.61 -7.27 3.35
N LEU A 91 12.81 -5.96 3.54
CA LEU A 91 13.78 -5.20 2.76
C LEU A 91 15.19 -5.81 2.89
N LEU A 92 15.51 -6.34 4.07
CA LEU A 92 16.81 -6.98 4.35
C LEU A 92 16.97 -8.34 3.65
N THR A 93 15.90 -9.11 3.52
CA THR A 93 15.93 -10.46 2.94
C THR A 93 15.73 -10.43 1.44
N ASP A 94 14.74 -9.67 0.99
CA ASP A 94 14.28 -9.68 -0.39
C ASP A 94 15.17 -8.76 -1.23
N ARG A 95 15.76 -7.70 -0.65
CA ARG A 95 16.62 -6.72 -1.35
C ARG A 95 15.99 -6.21 -2.66
N PRO A 96 14.86 -5.48 -2.56
CA PRO A 96 14.29 -4.80 -3.72
C PRO A 96 15.25 -3.73 -4.25
N ASP A 97 15.05 -3.31 -5.51
CA ASP A 97 15.88 -2.29 -6.16
C ASP A 97 15.56 -0.89 -5.63
N VAL A 98 14.33 -0.66 -5.16
CA VAL A 98 13.89 0.63 -4.61
C VAL A 98 12.74 0.45 -3.62
N LEU A 99 12.74 1.29 -2.58
CA LEU A 99 11.59 1.51 -1.70
C LEU A 99 10.88 2.79 -2.17
N VAL A 100 9.60 2.65 -2.52
CA VAL A 100 8.73 3.78 -2.88
C VAL A 100 7.86 4.14 -1.68
N GLY A 101 8.14 5.28 -1.08
CA GLY A 101 7.34 5.87 -0.01
C GLY A 101 6.30 6.85 -0.54
N MET A 102 5.08 6.79 0.00
CA MET A 102 4.03 7.76 -0.28
C MET A 102 3.37 8.23 1.00
N SER A 103 3.21 9.54 1.19
CA SER A 103 2.63 10.11 2.41
C SER A 103 1.75 11.31 2.13
N ASN A 104 0.81 11.56 3.04
CA ASN A 104 -0.06 12.73 3.02
C ASN A 104 0.09 13.49 4.35
N GLY A 105 0.74 14.65 4.30
CA GLY A 105 1.16 15.44 5.46
C GLY A 105 0.33 16.69 5.76
N TRP A 106 -0.80 16.90 5.06
CA TRP A 106 -1.61 18.13 5.13
C TRP A 106 -2.04 18.54 6.55
N PHE A 107 -2.20 17.58 7.45
CA PHE A 107 -2.65 17.80 8.83
C PHE A 107 -1.51 18.02 9.83
N SER A 108 -0.26 17.95 9.39
CA SER A 108 0.92 17.97 10.27
C SER A 108 1.72 19.27 10.22
N ALA A 109 1.16 20.35 9.69
CA ALA A 109 1.87 21.62 9.48
C ALA A 109 2.48 22.22 10.76
N GLU A 110 1.84 22.00 11.91
CA GLU A 110 2.28 22.52 13.23
C GLU A 110 3.02 21.46 14.07
N LEU A 111 3.30 20.28 13.51
CA LEU A 111 3.94 19.18 14.21
C LEU A 111 5.24 18.78 13.50
N ASP A 112 6.28 18.44 14.26
CA ASP A 112 7.50 17.82 13.72
C ASP A 112 7.27 16.41 13.14
N LEU A 113 6.02 15.95 13.10
CA LEU A 113 5.60 14.64 12.62
C LEU A 113 6.10 14.36 11.20
N ALA A 114 6.03 15.33 10.29
CA ALA A 114 6.49 15.16 8.91
C ALA A 114 8.01 14.89 8.85
N HIS A 115 8.78 15.56 9.70
CA HIS A 115 10.22 15.38 9.80
C HIS A 115 10.57 14.02 10.41
N ILE A 116 9.91 13.64 11.51
CA ILE A 116 10.09 12.34 12.16
C ILE A 116 9.73 11.20 11.19
N GLN A 117 8.64 11.34 10.42
CA GLN A 117 8.21 10.35 9.43
C GLN A 117 9.27 10.16 8.35
N GLN A 118 9.77 11.28 7.80
CA GLN A 118 10.82 11.24 6.79
C GLN A 118 12.09 10.58 7.32
N GLN A 119 12.54 10.97 8.51
CA GLN A 119 13.73 10.38 9.13
C GLN A 119 13.55 8.88 9.37
N SER A 120 12.38 8.46 9.86
CA SER A 120 12.08 7.06 10.15
C SER A 120 12.21 6.18 8.90
N VAL A 121 11.52 6.52 7.81
CA VAL A 121 11.60 5.72 6.57
C VAL A 121 12.97 5.81 5.90
N GLN A 122 13.67 6.94 6.02
CA GLN A 122 15.05 7.08 5.55
C GLN A 122 16.00 6.14 6.32
N SER A 123 15.89 6.08 7.64
CA SER A 123 16.70 5.17 8.45
C SER A 123 16.43 3.70 8.12
N ILE A 124 15.17 3.35 7.86
CA ILE A 124 14.78 1.99 7.44
C ILE A 124 15.40 1.64 6.08
N ALA A 125 15.32 2.54 5.11
CA ALA A 125 15.91 2.35 3.78
C ALA A 125 17.44 2.23 3.85
N GLN A 126 18.08 3.10 4.65
CA GLN A 126 19.52 3.07 4.89
C GLN A 126 19.97 1.77 5.56
N LEU A 127 19.24 1.31 6.59
CA LEU A 127 19.51 0.04 7.25
C LEU A 127 19.42 -1.14 6.28
N ALA A 128 18.48 -1.09 5.35
CA ALA A 128 18.32 -2.12 4.33
C ALA A 128 19.30 -2.01 3.14
N GLY A 129 20.02 -0.89 3.01
CA GLY A 129 20.86 -0.61 1.84
C GLY A 129 20.04 -0.43 0.55
N VAL A 130 18.79 0.01 0.65
CA VAL A 130 17.85 0.16 -0.47
C VAL A 130 17.62 1.66 -0.74
N PRO A 131 17.69 2.13 -2.00
CA PRO A 131 17.31 3.50 -2.36
C PRO A 131 15.86 3.83 -1.99
N LEU A 132 15.61 5.05 -1.52
CA LEU A 132 14.27 5.54 -1.19
C LEU A 132 13.83 6.61 -2.21
N LEU A 133 12.72 6.35 -2.91
CA LEU A 133 11.98 7.33 -3.68
C LEU A 133 10.72 7.71 -2.90
N ARG A 134 10.50 8.99 -2.60
CA ARG A 134 9.39 9.40 -1.73
C ARG A 134 8.55 10.53 -2.34
N ALA A 135 7.24 10.32 -2.39
CA ALA A 135 6.25 11.32 -2.79
C ALA A 135 5.42 11.75 -1.58
N VAL A 136 5.25 13.06 -1.38
CA VAL A 136 4.54 13.59 -0.22
C VAL A 136 3.59 14.69 -0.66
N ASN A 137 2.31 14.54 -0.35
CA ASN A 137 1.36 15.66 -0.40
C ASN A 137 1.52 16.52 0.86
N ARG A 138 1.63 17.84 0.70
CA ARG A 138 1.84 18.79 1.80
C ARG A 138 0.66 19.74 1.88
#